data_AF-A0A8T9ZJK4-F1
#
_entry.id   AF-A0A8T9ZJK4-F1
#
_cell.length_a   1.000
_cell.length_b   1.000
_cell.length_c   1.000
_cell.angle_alpha   90.00
_cell.angle_beta   90.00
_cell.angle_gamma   90.00
#
_symmetry.space_group_name_H-M   'P 1'
#
loop_
_entity.id
_entity.type
_entity.pdbx_description
1 polymer ?
#
loop_
_entity_poly.entity_id
_entity_poly.type
_entity_poly.pdbx_seq_one_letter_code
_entity_poly.pdbx_strand_id
1 'polypeptide(L)'
;MYIDVIHKNLSSYNPKDLYPYAPPAGKQELREVWRKKLLKDNPSLEGKGFGTPIVTNGLTHGLSIVSDLFVEKGDSIILPDKY
;
A
#
# COMPACT_ATOMS: atom_id res chain seq x y z
N MET A 1 -10.81 -9.62 13.11
CA MET A 1 -11.11 -8.25 13.59
C MET A 1 -12.44 -7.84 12.99
N TYR A 2 -13.47 -7.63 13.83
CA TYR A 2 -14.78 -7.15 13.39
C TYR A 2 -14.84 -5.64 13.62
N ILE A 3 -15.14 -4.89 12.56
CA ILE A 3 -15.36 -3.44 12.63
C ILE A 3 -16.77 -3.20 12.09
N ASP A 4 -17.68 -2.80 12.96
CA ASP A 4 -19.11 -2.66 12.65
C ASP A 4 -19.37 -1.74 11.45
N VAL A 5 -18.64 -0.61 11.37
CA VAL A 5 -18.76 0.30 10.22
C VAL A 5 -18.31 -0.35 8.91
N ILE A 6 -17.30 -1.22 8.92
CA ILE A 6 -16.89 -1.94 7.70
C ILE A 6 -17.95 -2.98 7.36
N HIS A 7 -18.36 -3.79 8.34
CA HIS A 7 -19.33 -4.86 8.16
C HIS A 7 -20.64 -4.37 7.53
N LYS A 8 -21.19 -3.26 8.05
CA LYS A 8 -22.42 -2.64 7.53
C LYS A 8 -22.30 -2.17 6.08
N ASN A 9 -21.10 -1.81 5.64
CA ASN A 9 -20.86 -1.36 4.27
C ASN A 9 -20.58 -2.52 3.31
N LEU A 10 -20.22 -3.72 3.78
CA LEU A 10 -19.89 -4.85 2.90
C LEU A 10 -21.05 -5.25 1.98
N SER A 11 -22.30 -5.22 2.48
CA SER A 11 -23.49 -5.55 1.69
C SER A 11 -23.78 -4.58 0.53
N SER A 12 -23.14 -3.41 0.52
CA SER A 12 -23.28 -2.41 -0.55
C SER A 12 -22.38 -2.65 -1.77
N TYR A 13 -21.41 -3.57 -1.67
CA TYR A 13 -20.47 -3.86 -2.75
C TYR A 13 -20.91 -5.06 -3.58
N ASN A 14 -20.54 -5.05 -4.87
CA ASN A 14 -20.83 -6.20 -5.73
C ASN A 14 -20.01 -7.42 -5.29
N PRO A 15 -20.53 -8.65 -5.41
CA PRO A 15 -19.80 -9.88 -5.07
C PRO A 15 -18.42 -9.99 -5.73
N LYS A 16 -18.29 -9.53 -6.99
CA LYS A 16 -17.03 -9.51 -7.74
C LYS A 16 -15.94 -8.66 -7.08
N ASP A 17 -16.32 -7.71 -6.23
CA ASP A 17 -15.39 -6.79 -5.58
C ASP A 17 -14.90 -7.32 -4.22
N LEU A 18 -15.62 -8.31 -3.65
CA LEU A 18 -15.41 -8.85 -2.30
C LEU A 18 -14.75 -10.23 -2.29
N TYR A 19 -15.24 -11.16 -3.10
CA TYR A 19 -14.90 -12.58 -2.98
C TYR A 19 -13.71 -13.04 -3.82
N PRO A 20 -13.48 -12.53 -5.05
CA PRO A 20 -12.33 -12.94 -5.84
C PRO A 20 -11.00 -12.50 -5.22
N TYR A 21 -9.94 -13.27 -5.51
CA TYR A 21 -8.59 -12.87 -5.17
C TYR A 21 -8.18 -11.59 -5.90
N ALA A 22 -7.48 -10.72 -5.17
CA ALA A 22 -6.80 -9.60 -5.80
C ALA A 22 -5.55 -10.10 -6.56
N PRO A 23 -5.12 -9.42 -7.63
CA PRO A 23 -3.83 -9.67 -8.27
C PRO A 23 -2.67 -9.50 -7.27
N PRO A 24 -1.51 -10.14 -7.48
CA PRO A 24 -0.37 -10.05 -6.55
C PRO A 24 0.11 -8.62 -6.28
N ALA A 25 0.07 -7.74 -7.29
CA ALA A 25 0.45 -6.33 -7.12
C ALA A 25 -0.67 -5.45 -6.51
N GLY A 26 -1.86 -6.03 -6.30
CA GLY A 26 -3.10 -5.33 -5.95
C GLY A 26 -3.97 -4.97 -7.15
N LYS A 27 -5.22 -4.56 -6.88
CA LYS A 27 -6.18 -4.12 -7.89
C LYS A 27 -5.65 -2.88 -8.63
N GLN A 28 -5.63 -2.91 -9.97
CA GLN A 28 -5.05 -1.84 -10.79
C GLN A 28 -5.69 -0.46 -10.53
N GLU A 29 -7.02 -0.40 -10.49
CA GLU A 29 -7.74 0.86 -10.23
C GLU A 29 -7.36 1.49 -8.88
N LEU A 30 -7.19 0.66 -7.83
CA LEU A 30 -6.75 1.15 -6.52
C LEU A 30 -5.36 1.78 -6.60
N ARG A 31 -4.43 1.15 -7.32
CA ARG A 31 -3.06 1.63 -7.48
C ARG A 31 -3.01 2.97 -8.22
N GLU A 32 -3.85 3.13 -9.24
CA GLU A 32 -3.97 4.38 -10.00
C GLU A 32 -4.58 5.52 -9.18
N VAL A 33 -5.68 5.24 -8.46
CA VAL A 33 -6.31 6.22 -7.57
C VAL A 33 -5.35 6.62 -6.45
N TRP A 34 -4.60 5.67 -5.88
CA TRP A 34 -3.60 5.96 -4.87
C TRP A 34 -2.46 6.84 -5.41
N ARG A 35 -2.00 6.57 -6.64
CA ARG A 35 -1.00 7.43 -7.31
C ARG A 35 -1.52 8.87 -7.48
N LYS A 36 -2.78 9.03 -7.92
CA LYS A 36 -3.40 10.36 -8.04
C LYS A 36 -3.48 11.07 -6.69
N LYS A 37 -3.81 10.35 -5.62
CA LYS A 37 -3.81 10.87 -4.25
C LYS A 37 -2.41 11.33 -3.82
N LEU A 38 -1.36 10.55 -4.10
CA LEU A 38 0.02 10.92 -3.77
C LEU A 38 0.43 12.25 -4.42
N LEU A 39 0.09 12.45 -5.70
CA LEU A 39 0.35 13.70 -6.40
C LEU A 39 -0.45 14.88 -5.81
N LYS A 40 -1.74 14.66 -5.55
CA LYS A 40 -2.62 15.68 -4.96
C LYS A 40 -2.13 16.14 -3.59
N ASP A 41 -1.75 15.21 -2.73
CA ASP A 41 -1.36 15.49 -1.35
C ASP A 41 0.09 15.98 -1.25
N ASN A 42 0.90 15.72 -2.28
CA ASN A 42 2.31 16.10 -2.31
C ASN A 42 2.64 16.76 -3.66
N PRO A 43 2.29 18.04 -3.86
CA PRO A 43 2.59 18.76 -5.11
C PRO A 43 4.10 18.73 -5.46
N SER A 44 4.98 18.58 -4.48
CA SER A 44 6.43 18.44 -4.68
C SER A 44 6.86 17.13 -5.37
N LEU A 45 5.94 16.19 -5.60
CA LEU A 45 6.15 14.99 -6.42
C LEU A 45 5.86 15.22 -7.91
N GLU A 46 5.25 16.34 -8.29
CA GLU A 46 5.01 16.66 -9.70
C GLU A 46 6.34 16.75 -10.47
N GLY A 47 6.37 16.16 -11.66
CA GLY A 47 7.58 16.08 -12.50
C GLY A 47 8.65 15.09 -12.02
N LYS A 48 8.50 14.47 -10.83
CA LYS A 48 9.44 13.45 -10.35
C LYS A 48 9.09 12.06 -10.89
N GLY A 49 10.13 11.30 -11.23
CA GLY A 49 9.99 9.90 -11.64
C GLY A 49 9.73 8.99 -10.43
N PHE A 50 8.56 8.36 -10.38
CA PHE A 50 8.26 7.27 -9.45
C PHE A 50 7.25 6.30 -10.06
N GLY A 51 7.33 5.03 -9.70
CA GLY A 51 6.47 3.96 -10.24
C GLY A 51 5.04 3.98 -9.71
N THR A 52 4.19 3.12 -10.29
CA THR A 52 2.83 2.88 -9.79
C THR A 52 2.89 2.05 -8.49
N PRO A 53 2.30 2.52 -7.38
CA PRO A 53 2.38 1.85 -6.08
C PRO A 53 1.95 0.38 -6.15
N ILE A 54 2.63 -0.50 -5.41
CA ILE A 54 2.23 -1.90 -5.20
C ILE A 54 1.47 -1.99 -3.88
N VAL A 55 0.36 -2.74 -3.84
CA VAL A 55 -0.42 -2.93 -2.61
C VAL A 55 0.31 -3.87 -1.66
N THR A 56 0.38 -3.50 -0.38
CA THR A 56 0.97 -4.32 0.69
C THR A 56 -0.08 -4.63 1.76
N ASN A 57 0.16 -5.68 2.56
CA ASN A 57 -0.65 -5.96 3.75
C ASN A 57 -0.26 -5.01 4.90
N GLY A 58 -0.80 -3.79 4.84
CA GLY A 58 -0.41 -2.70 5.73
C GLY A 58 1.05 -2.26 5.53
N LEU A 59 1.54 -1.45 6.46
CA LEU A 59 2.87 -0.85 6.36
C LEU A 59 3.98 -1.86 6.70
N THR A 60 3.77 -2.73 7.69
CA THR A 60 4.75 -3.74 8.12
C THR A 60 5.13 -4.69 7.00
N HIS A 61 4.19 -5.11 6.15
CA HIS A 61 4.52 -5.90 4.97
C HIS A 61 5.36 -5.12 3.95
N GLY A 62 5.13 -3.81 3.81
CA GLY A 62 5.98 -2.96 2.99
C GLY A 62 7.43 -2.91 3.50
N LEU A 63 7.61 -2.80 4.83
CA LEU A 63 8.94 -2.88 5.44
C LEU A 63 9.58 -4.25 5.22
N SER A 64 8.83 -5.34 5.34
CA SER A 64 9.32 -6.70 5.04
C SER A 64 9.85 -6.80 3.61
N ILE A 65 9.08 -6.34 2.62
CA ILE A 65 9.50 -6.35 1.21
C ILE A 65 10.77 -5.52 1.00
N VAL A 66 10.89 -4.36 1.67
CA VAL A 66 12.12 -3.55 1.59
C VAL A 66 13.31 -4.32 2.15
N SER A 67 13.15 -4.98 3.30
CA SER A 67 14.21 -5.82 3.88
C SER A 67 14.58 -6.98 2.97
N ASP A 68 13.58 -7.71 2.44
CA ASP A 68 13.79 -8.87 1.57
C ASP A 68 14.53 -8.51 0.26
N LEU A 69 14.35 -7.28 -0.24
CA LEU A 69 14.93 -6.82 -1.52
C LEU A 69 16.26 -6.08 -1.37
N PHE A 70 16.52 -5.44 -0.23
CA PHE A 70 17.58 -4.44 -0.12
C PHE A 70 18.43 -4.54 1.15
N VAL A 71 18.20 -5.51 2.03
CA VAL A 71 18.94 -5.63 3.30
C VAL A 71 19.53 -7.03 3.44
N GLU A 72 20.84 -7.08 3.59
CA GLU A 72 21.58 -8.32 3.82
C GLU A 72 22.01 -8.46 5.29
N LYS A 73 22.42 -9.68 5.65
CA LYS A 73 22.95 -9.94 7.00
C LYS A 73 24.22 -9.10 7.24
N GLY A 74 24.16 -8.22 8.23
CA GLY A 74 25.27 -7.36 8.63
C GLY A 74 25.12 -5.90 8.16
N ASP A 75 24.13 -5.62 7.32
CA ASP A 75 23.80 -4.24 6.95
C ASP A 75 23.31 -3.44 8.15
N SER A 76 23.65 -2.15 8.15
CA SER A 76 23.20 -1.21 9.17
C SER A 76 21.96 -0.46 8.69
N ILE A 77 20.90 -0.46 9.50
CA ILE A 77 19.72 0.36 9.27
C ILE A 77 19.86 1.63 10.11
N ILE A 78 19.88 2.80 9.46
CA ILE A 78 19.93 4.09 10.13
C ILE A 78 18.50 4.56 10.39
N LEU A 79 18.14 4.68 11.68
CA LEU A 79 16.84 5.17 12.12
C LEU A 79 17.01 6.26 13.19
N PRO A 80 16.04 7.18 13.36
CA PRO A 80 16.01 8.09 14.50
C PRO A 80 15.96 7.31 15.82
N ASP A 81 16.72 7.74 16.83
CA ASP A 81 16.75 7.09 18.16
C ASP A 81 15.34 7.03 18.77
N LYS A 82 14.62 8.17 18.78
CA LYS A 82 13.21 8.30 19.19
C LYS A 82 12.51 9.48 18.51
N TYR A 83 11.19 9.38 18.35
CA TYR A 83 10.27 10.52 18.26
C TYR A 83 9.98 11.06 19.66
#